data_AF-A0A061NTF2-F1
#
_entry.id   AF-A0A061NTF2-F1
#
_cell.length_a   1.000
_cell.length_b   1.000
_cell.length_c   1.000
_cell.angle_alpha   90.00
_cell.angle_beta   90.00
_cell.angle_gamma   90.00
#
_symmetry.space_group_name_H-M   'P 1'
#
loop_
_entity.id
_entity.type
_entity.pdbx_description
1 polymer ?
#
loop_
_entity_poly.entity_id
_entity_poly.type
_entity_poly.pdbx_seq_one_letter_code
_entity_poly.pdbx_strand_id
1 'polypeptide(L)'
;MIAAASHGAKLTRPTGGFTARLEESGMFSQIQILGVSDVHHAKMKILQHKQELITLANDQDPVLNQLGGGAYDITVRVLETPPAMIIVHLHVHTLDAMGANATNTMAEKIAPKIEKIANGEARLRIISNLADKRLVRAFCEIKKEDIGGKEVVQKIVEACNFAKRDPYRAATHNKGIMNGITPIVLATGNDTRLLKQAPMRMQVETDTTLPLLSGR
;
A
#
# COMPACT_ATOMS: atom_id res chain seq x y z
N MET A 1 -23.54 -11.66 -4.11
CA MET A 1 -22.50 -10.99 -3.29
C MET A 1 -23.09 -9.93 -2.35
N ILE A 2 -24.00 -9.05 -2.81
CA ILE A 2 -24.66 -8.05 -1.93
C ILE A 2 -25.33 -8.70 -0.71
N ALA A 3 -26.15 -9.73 -0.91
CA ALA A 3 -26.79 -10.46 0.19
C ALA A 3 -25.78 -11.07 1.19
N ALA A 4 -24.66 -11.61 0.69
CA ALA A 4 -23.61 -12.19 1.54
C ALA A 4 -22.88 -11.10 2.36
N ALA A 5 -22.60 -9.95 1.76
CA ALA A 5 -22.02 -8.81 2.47
C ALA A 5 -22.97 -8.28 3.56
N SER A 6 -24.25 -8.11 3.24
CA SER A 6 -25.28 -7.69 4.21
C SER A 6 -25.44 -8.70 5.35
N HIS A 7 -25.39 -10.00 5.04
CA HIS A 7 -25.43 -11.05 6.05
C HIS A 7 -24.19 -11.02 6.96
N GLY A 8 -22.99 -10.91 6.39
CA GLY A 8 -21.75 -10.76 7.15
C GLY A 8 -21.77 -9.54 8.07
N ALA A 9 -22.22 -8.39 7.56
CA ALA A 9 -22.39 -7.19 8.38
C ALA A 9 -23.39 -7.41 9.52
N LYS A 10 -24.52 -8.08 9.27
CA LYS A 10 -25.52 -8.42 10.29
C LYS A 10 -24.91 -9.30 11.40
N LEU A 11 -24.09 -10.28 11.06
CA LEU A 11 -23.43 -11.17 12.02
C LEU A 11 -22.45 -10.46 12.95
N THR A 12 -21.79 -9.39 12.46
CA THR A 12 -20.85 -8.61 13.29
C THR A 12 -21.52 -7.58 14.19
N ARG A 13 -22.80 -7.23 13.97
CA ARG A 13 -23.48 -6.16 14.74
C ARG A 13 -23.56 -6.43 16.25
N PRO A 14 -23.89 -7.64 16.73
CA PRO A 14 -23.98 -7.92 18.16
C PRO A 14 -22.66 -7.77 18.93
N THR A 15 -21.53 -7.73 18.23
CA THR A 15 -20.15 -7.63 18.77
C THR A 15 -19.51 -6.28 18.45
N GLY A 16 -20.29 -5.28 18.05
CA GLY A 16 -19.80 -3.91 17.79
C GLY A 16 -19.44 -3.61 16.33
N GLY A 17 -19.64 -4.57 15.42
CA GLY A 17 -19.42 -4.38 13.98
C GLY A 17 -17.97 -4.52 13.56
N PHE A 18 -17.56 -3.72 12.57
CA PHE A 18 -16.19 -3.68 12.09
C PHE A 18 -15.44 -2.49 12.69
N THR A 19 -14.21 -2.72 13.13
CA THR A 19 -13.24 -1.66 13.44
C THR A 19 -12.23 -1.59 12.31
N ALA A 20 -11.98 -0.38 11.78
CA ALA A 20 -11.01 -0.17 10.72
C ALA A 20 -9.92 0.82 11.17
N ARG A 21 -8.68 0.56 10.77
CA ARG A 21 -7.53 1.43 11.04
C ARG A 21 -6.71 1.62 9.77
N LEU A 22 -6.39 2.87 9.47
CA LEU A 22 -5.39 3.26 8.48
C LEU A 22 -4.02 3.27 9.17
N GLU A 23 -3.03 2.56 8.61
CA GLU A 23 -1.66 2.59 9.15
C GLU A 23 -0.93 3.85 8.71
N GLU A 24 -0.82 4.03 7.40
CA GLU A 24 -0.17 5.18 6.77
C GLU A 24 -0.96 5.54 5.50
N SER A 25 -0.91 6.80 5.10
CA SER A 25 -1.48 7.30 3.82
C SER A 25 -0.35 7.84 2.94
N GLY A 26 0.68 7.00 2.75
CA GLY A 26 1.83 7.33 1.91
C GLY A 26 1.66 6.76 0.50
N MET A 27 1.75 7.62 -0.51
CA MET A 27 2.03 7.19 -1.88
C MET A 27 3.48 7.51 -2.21
N PHE A 28 4.08 6.78 -3.15
CA PHE A 28 5.40 7.13 -3.63
C PHE A 28 5.53 7.04 -5.14
N SER A 29 6.29 7.98 -5.70
CA SER A 29 6.75 7.95 -7.09
C SER A 29 8.20 7.51 -7.16
N GLN A 30 8.51 6.77 -8.22
CA GLN A 30 9.83 6.23 -8.49
C GLN A 30 10.50 7.05 -9.59
N ILE A 31 11.75 7.45 -9.34
CA ILE A 31 12.64 8.04 -10.33
C ILE A 31 13.78 7.07 -10.58
N GLN A 32 13.84 6.54 -11.80
CA GLN A 32 14.89 5.61 -12.23
C GLN A 32 16.04 6.40 -12.85
N ILE A 33 17.24 6.23 -12.32
CA ILE A 33 18.47 6.85 -12.84
C ILE A 33 19.40 5.76 -13.38
N LEU A 34 19.84 5.93 -14.63
CA LEU A 34 20.78 5.05 -15.33
C LEU A 34 22.09 5.78 -15.69
N GLY A 35 23.08 5.03 -16.17
CA GLY A 35 24.33 5.60 -16.68
C GLY A 35 25.28 6.14 -15.60
N VAL A 36 25.08 5.72 -14.35
CA VAL A 36 25.87 6.16 -13.19
C VAL A 36 27.06 5.22 -13.01
N SER A 37 28.27 5.78 -12.97
CA SER A 37 29.51 5.00 -12.81
C SER A 37 29.68 4.41 -11.41
N ASP A 38 29.35 5.17 -10.36
CA ASP A 38 29.36 4.74 -8.97
C ASP A 38 27.98 4.98 -8.32
N VAL A 39 27.15 3.94 -8.36
CA VAL A 39 25.76 3.99 -7.90
C VAL A 39 25.63 4.18 -6.38
N HIS A 40 26.61 3.72 -5.61
CA HIS A 40 26.57 3.81 -4.14
C HIS A 40 27.00 5.20 -3.68
N HIS A 41 28.03 5.77 -4.30
CA HIS A 41 28.40 7.17 -4.06
C HIS A 41 27.30 8.14 -4.48
N ALA A 42 26.72 7.94 -5.65
CA ALA A 42 25.60 8.76 -6.13
C ALA A 42 24.37 8.64 -5.22
N LYS A 43 24.04 7.44 -4.72
CA LYS A 43 23.00 7.25 -3.70
C LYS A 43 23.25 8.11 -2.46
N MET A 44 24.47 8.09 -1.93
CA MET A 44 24.81 8.89 -0.74
C MET A 44 24.70 10.39 -1.02
N LYS A 45 25.14 10.87 -2.18
CA LYS A 45 24.96 12.27 -2.58
C LYS A 45 23.49 12.68 -2.70
N ILE A 46 22.64 11.83 -3.28
CA ILE A 46 21.20 12.11 -3.35
C ILE A 46 20.61 12.23 -1.94
N LEU A 47 20.97 11.32 -1.03
CA LEU A 47 20.51 11.36 0.36
C LEU A 47 21.01 12.61 1.12
N GLN A 48 22.21 13.11 0.83
CA GLN A 48 22.72 14.36 1.40
C GLN A 48 21.89 15.59 0.95
N HIS A 49 21.34 15.56 -0.26
CA HIS A 49 20.49 16.64 -0.79
C HIS A 49 18.99 16.40 -0.56
N LYS A 50 18.63 15.39 0.24
CA LYS A 50 17.24 14.97 0.49
C LYS A 50 16.33 16.13 0.84
N GLN A 51 16.72 16.99 1.78
CA GLN A 51 15.85 18.08 2.23
C GLN A 51 15.63 19.13 1.13
N GLU A 52 16.66 19.45 0.34
CA GLU A 52 16.54 20.35 -0.82
C GLU A 52 15.58 19.76 -1.86
N LEU A 53 15.70 18.47 -2.15
CA LEU A 53 14.82 17.77 -3.10
C LEU A 53 13.37 17.73 -2.61
N ILE A 54 13.14 17.51 -1.32
CA ILE A 54 11.78 17.55 -0.73
C ILE A 54 11.18 18.95 -0.86
N THR A 55 11.94 20.00 -0.53
CA THR A 55 11.47 21.38 -0.70
C THR A 55 11.13 21.67 -2.16
N LEU A 56 12.01 21.30 -3.09
CA LEU A 56 11.78 21.49 -4.53
C LEU A 56 10.55 20.73 -5.07
N ALA A 57 10.29 19.53 -4.54
CA ALA A 57 9.09 18.77 -4.85
C ALA A 57 7.84 19.51 -4.35
N ASN A 58 7.87 19.99 -3.12
CA ASN A 58 6.74 20.68 -2.49
C ASN A 58 6.40 22.01 -3.17
N ASP A 59 7.36 22.71 -3.78
CA ASP A 59 7.10 23.91 -4.58
C ASP A 59 6.16 23.68 -5.77
N GLN A 60 5.90 22.42 -6.16
CA GLN A 60 4.98 22.10 -7.27
C GLN A 60 3.50 22.12 -6.88
N ASP A 61 3.17 21.93 -5.60
CA ASP A 61 1.78 21.90 -5.15
C ASP A 61 1.60 22.67 -3.83
N PRO A 62 1.58 24.02 -3.89
CA PRO A 62 1.40 24.86 -2.72
C PRO A 62 0.08 24.58 -1.97
N VAL A 63 -0.96 24.16 -2.68
CA VAL A 63 -2.27 23.85 -2.09
C VAL A 63 -2.19 22.58 -1.27
N LEU A 64 -1.60 21.51 -1.81
CA LEU A 64 -1.42 20.27 -1.06
C LEU A 64 -0.61 20.48 0.22
N ASN A 65 0.43 21.32 0.18
CA ASN A 65 1.21 21.67 1.37
C ASN A 65 0.39 22.47 2.39
N GLN A 66 -0.41 23.43 1.94
CA GLN A 66 -1.29 24.22 2.82
C GLN A 66 -2.31 23.34 3.55
N LEU A 67 -2.74 22.24 2.92
CA LEU A 67 -3.64 21.25 3.50
C LEU A 67 -2.94 20.23 4.42
N GLY A 68 -1.62 20.35 4.62
CA GLY A 68 -0.82 19.45 5.46
C GLY A 68 -0.38 18.17 4.76
N GLY A 69 -0.50 18.10 3.43
CA GLY A 69 0.07 17.03 2.60
C GLY A 69 1.49 17.36 2.13
N GLY A 70 1.86 16.76 1.00
CA GLY A 70 3.12 17.03 0.31
C GLY A 70 4.17 15.94 0.48
N ALA A 71 5.30 16.11 -0.20
CA ALA A 71 6.48 15.28 -0.05
C ALA A 71 7.05 15.41 1.36
N TYR A 72 7.29 14.27 2.01
CA TYR A 72 7.78 14.21 3.38
C TYR A 72 9.06 13.38 3.53
N ASP A 73 9.35 12.48 2.58
CA ASP A 73 10.52 11.63 2.65
C ASP A 73 11.06 11.26 1.25
N ILE A 74 12.35 10.91 1.20
CA ILE A 74 13.02 10.33 0.04
C ILE A 74 13.83 9.13 0.51
N THR A 75 13.60 7.98 -0.11
CA THR A 75 14.43 6.78 0.07
C THR A 75 15.11 6.40 -1.24
N VAL A 76 16.34 5.91 -1.17
CA VAL A 76 17.13 5.59 -2.36
C VAL A 76 17.60 4.13 -2.31
N ARG A 77 17.29 3.39 -3.36
CA ARG A 77 17.70 1.99 -3.55
C ARG A 77 18.66 1.89 -4.73
N VAL A 78 19.57 0.93 -4.65
CA VAL A 78 20.40 0.51 -5.77
C VAL A 78 19.93 -0.87 -6.19
N LEU A 79 19.70 -1.05 -7.49
CA LEU A 79 19.52 -2.37 -8.09
C LEU A 79 20.82 -2.68 -8.85
N GLU A 80 21.56 -3.66 -8.35
CA GLU A 80 22.91 -3.99 -8.85
C GLU A 80 22.90 -4.87 -10.10
N THR A 81 21.74 -5.37 -10.52
CA THR A 81 21.57 -6.14 -11.76
C THR A 81 21.96 -5.28 -12.97
N PRO A 82 22.94 -5.70 -13.79
CA PRO A 82 23.37 -4.91 -14.93
C PRO A 82 22.26 -4.64 -15.97
N PRO A 83 22.13 -3.41 -16.49
CA PRO A 83 22.85 -2.22 -16.04
C PRO A 83 22.38 -1.78 -14.64
N ALA A 84 23.33 -1.54 -13.74
CA ALA A 84 23.03 -1.09 -12.38
C ALA A 84 22.27 0.24 -12.43
N MET A 85 21.31 0.40 -11.53
CA MET A 85 20.42 1.56 -11.53
C MET A 85 20.12 2.05 -10.11
N ILE A 86 19.91 3.36 -10.01
CA ILE A 86 19.43 3.98 -8.77
C ILE A 86 17.93 4.21 -8.90
N ILE A 87 17.19 3.79 -7.90
CA ILE A 87 15.74 4.03 -7.77
C ILE A 87 15.53 4.96 -6.59
N VAL A 88 15.11 6.19 -6.88
CA VAL A 88 14.71 7.16 -5.86
C VAL A 88 13.21 7.06 -5.67
N HIS A 89 12.75 6.83 -4.45
CA HIS A 89 11.33 6.95 -4.09
C HIS A 89 11.10 8.30 -3.43
N LEU A 90 10.19 9.08 -3.98
CA LEU A 90 9.65 10.28 -3.36
C LEU A 90 8.35 9.91 -2.66
N HIS A 91 8.32 9.99 -1.32
CA HIS A 91 7.14 9.69 -0.52
C HIS A 91 6.31 10.95 -0.28
N VAL A 92 5.02 10.86 -0.54
CA VAL A 92 4.08 11.98 -0.56
C VAL A 92 2.82 11.64 0.21
N HIS A 93 2.40 12.54 1.08
CA HIS A 93 1.07 12.54 1.67
C HIS A 93 0.09 13.22 0.73
N THR A 94 -0.79 12.43 0.13
CA THR A 94 -1.72 12.91 -0.90
C THR A 94 -3.11 13.23 -0.34
N LEU A 95 -3.27 13.13 0.99
CA LEU A 95 -4.52 13.34 1.71
C LEU A 95 -5.67 12.53 1.07
N ASP A 96 -6.76 13.18 0.70
CA ASP A 96 -7.94 12.56 0.10
C ASP A 96 -7.77 12.21 -1.38
N ALA A 97 -6.69 12.69 -2.03
CA ALA A 97 -6.42 12.35 -3.41
C ALA A 97 -5.85 10.93 -3.54
N MET A 98 -6.10 10.31 -4.70
CA MET A 98 -5.37 9.10 -5.10
C MET A 98 -3.87 9.38 -5.18
N GLY A 99 -3.48 10.53 -5.75
CA GLY A 99 -2.11 11.04 -5.70
C GLY A 99 -1.23 10.78 -6.93
N ALA A 100 -1.70 10.07 -7.96
CA ALA A 100 -0.93 9.79 -9.17
C ALA A 100 -0.36 11.05 -9.84
N ASN A 101 -1.22 12.01 -10.16
CA ASN A 101 -0.79 13.23 -10.86
C ASN A 101 0.16 14.06 -9.99
N ALA A 102 -0.18 14.28 -8.72
CA ALA A 102 0.64 15.07 -7.79
C ALA A 102 2.05 14.46 -7.64
N THR A 103 2.14 13.16 -7.36
CA THR A 103 3.43 12.47 -7.16
C THR A 103 4.28 12.41 -8.43
N ASN A 104 3.66 12.27 -9.61
CA ASN A 104 4.37 12.30 -10.89
C ASN A 104 4.93 13.69 -11.19
N THR A 105 4.12 14.75 -11.05
CA THR A 105 4.57 16.14 -11.26
C THR A 105 5.74 16.49 -10.34
N MET A 106 5.66 16.10 -9.07
CA MET A 106 6.77 16.30 -8.13
C MET A 106 8.03 15.52 -8.55
N ALA A 107 7.87 14.27 -9.01
CA ALA A 107 9.00 13.47 -9.49
C ALA A 107 9.65 14.05 -10.75
N GLU A 108 8.85 14.53 -11.70
CA GLU A 108 9.32 15.23 -12.91
C GLU A 108 10.12 16.47 -12.54
N LYS A 109 9.68 17.22 -11.52
CA LYS A 109 10.36 18.44 -11.07
C LYS A 109 11.74 18.17 -10.48
N ILE A 110 11.88 17.16 -9.64
CA ILE A 110 13.15 16.90 -8.93
C ILE A 110 14.14 16.08 -9.78
N ALA A 111 13.67 15.37 -10.80
CA ALA A 111 14.51 14.52 -11.65
C ALA A 111 15.74 15.24 -12.24
N PRO A 112 15.65 16.45 -12.83
CA PRO A 112 16.82 17.16 -13.37
C PRO A 112 17.89 17.50 -12.32
N LYS A 113 17.50 17.71 -11.06
CA LYS A 113 18.45 17.93 -9.96
C LYS A 113 19.12 16.61 -9.58
N ILE A 114 18.37 15.51 -9.53
CA ILE A 114 18.91 14.17 -9.24
C ILE A 114 19.90 13.74 -10.33
N GLU A 115 19.60 13.98 -11.61
CA GLU A 115 20.52 13.71 -12.73
C GLU A 115 21.86 14.39 -12.54
N LYS A 116 21.85 15.69 -12.19
CA LYS A 116 23.07 16.47 -11.90
C LYS A 116 23.85 15.92 -10.70
N ILE A 117 23.15 15.52 -9.64
CA ILE A 117 23.78 14.98 -8.42
C ILE A 117 24.42 13.61 -8.69
N ALA A 118 23.71 12.76 -9.43
CA ALA A 118 24.11 11.38 -9.72
C ALA A 118 25.06 11.25 -10.91
N ASN A 119 25.19 12.30 -11.74
CA ASN A 119 25.84 12.25 -13.05
C ASN A 119 25.30 11.08 -13.89
N GLY A 120 23.97 11.00 -13.99
CA GLY A 120 23.23 9.97 -14.71
C GLY A 120 21.99 10.54 -15.39
N GLU A 121 21.19 9.65 -15.98
CA GLU A 121 20.01 10.02 -16.78
C GLU A 121 18.73 9.44 -16.18
N ALA A 122 17.72 10.27 -15.99
CA ALA A 122 16.41 9.85 -15.51
C ALA A 122 15.56 9.27 -16.65
N ARG A 123 15.02 8.07 -16.44
CA ARG A 123 14.16 7.38 -17.42
C ARG A 123 12.70 7.40 -17.02
N LEU A 124 12.35 6.69 -15.95
CA LEU A 124 10.98 6.65 -15.44
C LEU A 124 10.82 7.63 -14.28
N ARG A 125 9.66 8.30 -14.23
CA ARG A 125 9.18 9.22 -13.18
C ARG A 125 7.71 8.92 -12.94
N ILE A 126 7.44 7.86 -12.17
CA ILE A 126 6.11 7.26 -12.16
C ILE A 126 5.72 6.74 -10.78
N ILE A 127 4.46 6.93 -10.40
CA ILE A 127 3.87 6.36 -9.19
C ILE A 127 4.03 4.84 -9.14
N SER A 128 4.29 4.31 -7.94
CA SER A 128 4.16 2.88 -7.70
C SER A 128 2.75 2.54 -7.25
N ASN A 129 2.14 1.56 -7.92
CA ASN A 129 0.84 1.01 -7.51
C ASN A 129 0.96 -0.04 -6.40
N LEU A 130 2.18 -0.46 -6.06
CA LEU A 130 2.43 -1.24 -4.85
C LEU A 130 2.39 -0.28 -3.64
N ALA A 131 1.19 0.04 -3.20
CA ALA A 131 0.95 0.98 -2.10
C ALA A 131 1.08 0.29 -0.73
N ASP A 132 2.26 -0.29 -0.47
CA ASP A 132 2.59 -0.96 0.80
C ASP A 132 2.69 0.00 2.00
N LYS A 133 2.66 1.31 1.74
CA LYS A 133 2.56 2.42 2.70
C LYS A 133 1.17 3.06 2.77
N ARG A 134 0.16 2.41 2.15
CA ARG A 134 -1.26 2.80 2.20
C ARG A 134 -2.13 1.63 2.63
N LEU A 135 -1.84 1.09 3.82
CA LEU A 135 -2.49 -0.10 4.35
C LEU A 135 -3.68 0.25 5.24
N VAL A 136 -4.81 -0.41 4.97
CA VAL A 136 -6.00 -0.40 5.82
C VAL A 136 -6.20 -1.79 6.39
N ARG A 137 -6.45 -1.88 7.69
CA ARG A 137 -6.86 -3.11 8.35
C ARG A 137 -8.29 -2.99 8.84
N ALA A 138 -9.08 -4.04 8.65
CA ALA A 138 -10.43 -4.17 9.17
C ALA A 138 -10.52 -5.42 10.04
N PHE A 139 -11.15 -5.27 11.20
CA PHE A 139 -11.31 -6.31 12.21
C PHE A 139 -12.78 -6.43 12.56
N CYS A 140 -13.23 -7.64 12.86
CA CYS A 140 -14.52 -7.88 13.49
C CYS A 140 -14.43 -9.12 14.37
N GLU A 141 -15.34 -9.18 15.33
CA GLU A 141 -15.58 -10.36 16.14
C GLU A 141 -16.96 -10.92 15.80
N ILE A 142 -17.12 -12.23 15.88
CA ILE A 142 -18.43 -12.87 15.67
C ILE A 142 -18.57 -13.97 16.71
N LYS A 143 -19.71 -14.01 17.40
CA LYS A 143 -19.99 -15.08 18.37
C LYS A 143 -20.15 -16.39 17.60
N LYS A 144 -19.54 -17.46 18.11
CA LYS A 144 -19.59 -18.79 17.47
C LYS A 144 -21.04 -19.25 17.27
N GLU A 145 -21.93 -18.94 18.20
CA GLU A 145 -23.35 -19.29 18.15
C GLU A 145 -24.05 -18.69 16.91
N ASP A 146 -23.66 -17.48 16.51
CA ASP A 146 -24.27 -16.76 15.38
C ASP A 146 -23.84 -17.31 14.01
N ILE A 147 -22.77 -18.12 13.95
CA ILE A 147 -22.24 -18.71 12.70
C ILE A 147 -22.40 -20.23 12.61
N GLY A 148 -23.07 -20.87 13.56
CA GLY A 148 -23.30 -22.32 13.57
C GLY A 148 -22.39 -23.12 14.51
N GLY A 149 -21.78 -22.46 15.48
CA GLY A 149 -21.05 -23.07 16.59
C GLY A 149 -19.59 -23.41 16.29
N LYS A 150 -18.97 -24.14 17.22
CA LYS A 150 -17.52 -24.45 17.22
C LYS A 150 -17.07 -25.20 15.96
N GLU A 151 -17.90 -26.10 15.43
CA GLU A 151 -17.56 -26.88 14.24
C GLU A 151 -17.44 -26.00 13.00
N VAL A 152 -18.36 -25.03 12.82
CA VAL A 152 -18.30 -24.10 11.69
C VAL A 152 -17.10 -23.16 11.81
N VAL A 153 -16.82 -22.66 13.02
CA VAL A 153 -15.60 -21.88 13.31
C VAL A 153 -14.35 -22.64 12.86
N GLN A 154 -14.23 -23.91 13.26
CA GLN A 154 -13.08 -24.74 12.92
C GLN A 154 -12.92 -24.91 11.41
N LYS A 155 -14.03 -25.17 10.69
CA LYS A 155 -14.03 -25.26 9.21
C LYS A 155 -13.60 -23.95 8.55
N ILE A 156 -13.98 -22.80 9.10
CA ILE A 156 -13.55 -21.48 8.61
C ILE A 156 -12.03 -21.32 8.80
N VAL A 157 -11.51 -21.65 9.98
CA VAL A 157 -10.06 -21.59 10.27
C VAL A 157 -9.27 -22.51 9.33
N GLU A 158 -9.74 -23.73 9.12
CA GLU A 158 -9.13 -24.69 8.18
C GLU A 158 -9.14 -24.16 6.74
N ALA A 159 -10.25 -23.59 6.29
CA ALA A 159 -10.36 -22.98 4.96
C ALA A 159 -9.42 -21.78 4.79
N CYS A 160 -9.24 -20.95 5.83
CA CYS A 160 -8.26 -19.87 5.84
C CYS A 160 -6.83 -20.40 5.80
N ASN A 161 -6.52 -21.47 6.54
CA ASN A 161 -5.20 -22.09 6.52
C ASN A 161 -4.89 -22.77 5.18
N PHE A 162 -5.89 -23.37 4.53
CA PHE A 162 -5.76 -23.88 3.16
C PHE A 162 -5.41 -22.75 2.18
N ALA A 163 -6.13 -21.63 2.22
CA ALA A 163 -5.85 -20.48 1.37
C ALA A 163 -4.47 -19.85 1.61
N LYS A 164 -3.93 -19.92 2.84
CA LYS A 164 -2.56 -19.45 3.14
C LYS A 164 -1.46 -20.33 2.55
N ARG A 165 -1.74 -21.62 2.33
CA ARG A 165 -0.72 -22.63 1.95
C ARG A 165 -0.77 -23.01 0.47
N ASP A 166 -1.90 -22.80 -0.20
CA ASP A 166 -2.09 -23.13 -1.61
C ASP A 166 -2.42 -21.88 -2.45
N PRO A 167 -1.54 -21.47 -3.39
CA PRO A 167 -1.79 -20.36 -4.31
C PRO A 167 -3.08 -20.50 -5.13
N TYR A 168 -3.47 -21.71 -5.53
CA TYR A 168 -4.70 -21.94 -6.30
C TYR A 168 -5.93 -21.58 -5.47
N ARG A 169 -5.94 -22.01 -4.20
CA ARG A 169 -7.00 -21.62 -3.27
C ARG A 169 -6.92 -20.14 -2.90
N ALA A 170 -5.73 -19.59 -2.70
CA ALA A 170 -5.51 -18.19 -2.38
C ALA A 170 -6.16 -17.26 -3.43
N ALA A 171 -6.00 -17.57 -4.72
CA ALA A 171 -6.61 -16.82 -5.81
C ALA A 171 -8.14 -16.77 -5.69
N THR A 172 -8.77 -17.92 -5.39
CA THR A 172 -10.24 -18.01 -5.23
C THR A 172 -10.73 -17.31 -3.97
N HIS A 173 -9.98 -17.44 -2.86
CA HIS A 173 -10.28 -16.77 -1.59
C HIS A 173 -10.23 -15.24 -1.76
N ASN A 174 -9.16 -14.72 -2.35
CA ASN A 174 -8.98 -13.29 -2.61
C ASN A 174 -10.03 -12.76 -3.60
N LYS A 175 -10.39 -13.55 -4.63
CA LYS A 175 -11.51 -13.22 -5.53
C LYS A 175 -12.82 -13.02 -4.77
N GLY A 176 -13.07 -13.81 -3.72
CA GLY A 176 -14.22 -13.64 -2.83
C GLY A 176 -14.26 -12.26 -2.19
N ILE A 177 -13.17 -11.84 -1.56
CA ILE A 177 -13.03 -10.53 -0.90
C ILE A 177 -13.17 -9.40 -1.92
N MET A 178 -12.53 -9.55 -3.08
CA MET A 178 -12.56 -8.55 -4.16
C MET A 178 -13.95 -8.30 -4.73
N ASN A 179 -14.84 -9.29 -4.71
CA ASN A 179 -16.23 -9.05 -5.14
C ASN A 179 -17.01 -8.14 -4.17
N GLY A 180 -16.55 -7.97 -2.92
CA GLY A 180 -17.11 -7.00 -1.98
C GLY A 180 -16.51 -5.61 -2.16
N ILE A 181 -15.19 -5.53 -2.37
CA ILE A 181 -14.46 -4.25 -2.49
C ILE A 181 -14.73 -3.57 -3.83
N THR A 182 -14.60 -4.31 -4.94
CA THR A 182 -14.64 -3.76 -6.31
C THR A 182 -15.90 -2.95 -6.61
N PRO A 183 -17.12 -3.42 -6.26
CA PRO A 183 -18.33 -2.66 -6.53
C PRO A 183 -18.39 -1.32 -5.80
N ILE A 184 -17.89 -1.23 -4.56
CA ILE A 184 -17.87 0.01 -3.78
C ILE A 184 -16.85 0.99 -4.36
N VAL A 185 -15.68 0.51 -4.77
CA VAL A 185 -14.66 1.31 -5.45
C VAL A 185 -15.20 1.86 -6.76
N LEU A 186 -15.89 1.03 -7.56
CA LEU A 186 -16.55 1.47 -8.78
C LEU A 186 -17.64 2.52 -8.50
N ALA A 187 -18.50 2.27 -7.51
CA ALA A 187 -19.60 3.16 -7.15
C ALA A 187 -19.14 4.53 -6.63
N THR A 188 -17.94 4.61 -6.06
CA THR A 188 -17.31 5.86 -5.59
C THR A 188 -16.43 6.53 -6.64
N GLY A 189 -16.42 6.03 -7.88
CA GLY A 189 -15.63 6.61 -8.98
C GLY A 189 -14.12 6.37 -8.88
N ASN A 190 -13.68 5.46 -8.00
CA ASN A 190 -12.27 5.14 -7.83
C ASN A 190 -11.78 4.11 -8.87
N ASP A 191 -10.47 4.09 -9.15
CA ASP A 191 -9.88 3.18 -10.13
C ASP A 191 -9.80 1.73 -9.61
N THR A 192 -10.71 0.89 -10.10
CA THR A 192 -10.79 -0.54 -9.74
C THR A 192 -9.58 -1.38 -10.17
N ARG A 193 -8.79 -0.91 -11.15
CA ARG A 193 -7.63 -1.67 -11.66
C ARG A 193 -6.50 -1.74 -10.66
N LEU A 194 -6.37 -0.74 -9.80
CA LEU A 194 -5.32 -0.64 -8.78
C LEU A 194 -5.47 -1.73 -7.72
N LEU A 195 -6.71 -2.14 -7.42
CA LEU A 195 -6.99 -3.15 -6.40
C LEU A 195 -6.38 -4.51 -6.75
N LYS A 196 -6.16 -4.82 -8.04
CA LYS A 196 -5.58 -6.09 -8.47
C LYS A 196 -4.11 -6.25 -8.07
N GLN A 197 -3.44 -5.15 -7.75
CA GLN A 197 -2.02 -5.11 -7.41
C GLN A 197 -1.78 -5.02 -5.90
N ALA A 198 -2.85 -4.81 -5.11
CA ALA A 198 -2.74 -4.65 -3.67
C ALA A 198 -2.53 -6.01 -2.97
N PRO A 199 -1.53 -6.13 -2.08
CA PRO A 199 -1.38 -7.33 -1.26
C PRO A 199 -2.58 -7.45 -0.32
N MET A 200 -3.23 -8.62 -0.31
CA MET A 200 -4.39 -8.89 0.53
C MET A 200 -4.17 -10.13 1.37
N ARG A 201 -4.58 -10.05 2.65
CA ARG A 201 -4.51 -11.17 3.58
C ARG A 201 -5.68 -11.11 4.57
N MET A 202 -6.37 -12.23 4.71
CA MET A 202 -7.34 -12.46 5.78
C MET A 202 -6.74 -13.37 6.84
N GLN A 203 -7.02 -13.07 8.11
CA GLN A 203 -6.67 -13.93 9.25
C GLN A 203 -7.91 -14.13 10.11
N VAL A 204 -8.02 -15.32 10.70
CA VAL A 204 -9.08 -15.68 11.65
C VAL A 204 -8.39 -16.23 12.87
N GLU A 205 -8.72 -15.67 14.01
CA GLU A 205 -8.22 -16.08 15.32
C GLU A 205 -9.41 -16.55 16.16
N THR A 206 -9.20 -17.60 16.95
CA THR A 206 -10.22 -18.13 17.86
C THR A 206 -9.74 -17.91 19.28
N ASP A 207 -10.61 -17.37 20.13
CA ASP A 207 -10.32 -17.19 21.55
C ASP A 207 -10.39 -18.55 22.26
N THR A 208 -9.34 -19.35 22.04
CA THR A 208 -9.04 -20.57 22.79
C THR A 208 -7.63 -20.39 23.30
N THR A 209 -7.51 -19.80 24.50
CA THR A 209 -6.35 -19.83 25.41
C THR A 209 -5.08 -20.46 24.81
N LEU A 210 -4.23 -19.63 24.21
CA LEU A 210 -2.77 -19.77 24.13
C LEU A 210 -2.20 -18.38 23.85
N PRO A 211 -1.05 -18.01 24.47
CA PRO A 211 -0.67 -16.62 24.66
C PRO A 211 -0.40 -15.95 23.32
N LEU A 212 -0.85 -14.69 23.22
CA LEU A 212 -0.35 -13.72 22.27
C LEU A 212 1.18 -13.77 22.28
N LEU A 213 1.77 -14.56 21.38
CA LEU A 213 3.15 -14.41 21.00
C LEU A 213 3.22 -13.07 20.26
N SER A 214 3.52 -12.04 21.05
CA SER A 214 4.13 -10.81 20.60
C SER A 214 5.22 -11.15 19.58
N GLY A 215 5.08 -10.64 18.36
CA GLY A 215 6.04 -10.82 17.29
C GLY A 215 5.94 -9.67 16.31
N ARG A 216 6.80 -8.69 16.57
CA ARG A 216 7.21 -7.52 15.77
C ARG A 216 6.88 -7.52 14.28
#